data_AF-A0A7J5YRY3-F1
#
_entry.id   AF-A0A7J5YRY3-F1
#
_cell.length_a   1.000
_cell.length_b   1.000
_cell.length_c   1.000
_cell.angle_alpha   90.00
_cell.angle_beta   90.00
_cell.angle_gamma   90.00
#
_symmetry.space_group_name_H-M   'P 1'
#
loop_
_entity.id
_entity.type
_entity.pdbx_description
1 polymer ?
#
loop_
_entity_poly.entity_id
_entity_poly.type
_entity_poly.pdbx_seq_one_letter_code
_entity_poly.pdbx_strand_id
1 'polypeptide(L)'
;MENLSLAVKSDLKLHTAPTVKTNPPDRDLPAEVLAVEVFLLKTGGPCGGWDKYDHQTFLKVWTKHSGQQVYRKEAKLYLPGKTLEEIEQHEDWHQELIYLQDSKREAIQRWKASKHQKRQNRIQSQEAEEAEKSEREAKVQAKQHRTEQERREAELQLEKWREEKQRIEEQEEEQRLAEEIQKRKKAKEERRRQMEVKLTIEEQLRLKKEEEEEQWRRKREKEQREMDERRREATIGIQRFNERDLLKVEAKLQERQRREKEEEERQRRITAKLKEKVDGNVSRDPSRLTRPTKGWEERMKHIGPTGGGPVLQMFHRSDCNNYRFLFNNSLKD
;
A
#
# COMPACT_ATOMS: atom_id res chain seq x y z
N MET A 1 -14.60 -65.54 23.54
CA MET A 1 -14.24 -66.72 22.73
C MET A 1 -12.79 -67.02 23.06
N GLU A 2 -12.55 -67.96 23.98
CA GLU A 2 -12.23 -69.37 23.63
C GLU A 2 -10.76 -69.48 23.19
N ASN A 3 -9.87 -70.31 23.74
CA ASN A 3 -10.01 -71.44 24.63
C ASN A 3 -8.71 -71.61 25.42
N LEU A 4 -8.86 -71.90 26.71
CA LEU A 4 -7.84 -72.49 27.57
C LEU A 4 -7.58 -73.92 27.06
N SER A 5 -6.33 -74.30 26.84
CA SER A 5 -5.97 -75.71 26.61
C SER A 5 -4.86 -76.12 27.58
N LEU A 6 -5.30 -76.86 28.60
CA LEU A 6 -4.49 -77.67 29.50
C LEU A 6 -3.78 -78.77 28.71
N ALA A 7 -2.47 -78.93 28.93
CA ALA A 7 -1.75 -80.15 28.60
C ALA A 7 -0.84 -80.53 29.78
N VAL A 8 -1.40 -81.40 30.62
CA VAL A 8 -0.73 -82.19 31.65
C VAL A 8 0.36 -83.04 31.01
N LYS A 9 1.62 -82.93 31.47
CA LYS A 9 2.65 -83.97 31.33
C LYS A 9 3.58 -83.99 32.54
N SER A 10 3.17 -84.77 33.53
CA SER A 10 3.98 -85.72 34.31
C SER A 10 5.48 -85.43 34.53
N ASP A 11 5.80 -84.93 35.72
CA ASP A 11 7.13 -84.99 36.32
C ASP A 11 7.52 -86.43 36.68
N LEU A 12 8.37 -87.05 35.87
CA LEU A 12 9.12 -88.25 36.24
C LEU A 12 10.55 -87.87 36.59
N LYS A 13 10.74 -87.66 37.89
CA LYS A 13 12.03 -87.50 38.55
C LYS A 13 12.78 -88.83 38.53
N LEU A 14 13.67 -89.01 37.56
CA LEU A 14 14.68 -90.07 37.57
C LEU A 14 16.02 -89.48 37.98
N HIS A 15 16.40 -89.80 39.21
CA HIS A 15 17.74 -89.59 39.75
C HIS A 15 18.74 -90.40 38.91
N THR A 16 19.53 -89.69 38.10
CA THR A 16 20.60 -90.30 37.30
C THR A 16 21.83 -90.46 38.18
N ALA A 17 22.32 -91.69 38.25
CA ALA A 17 23.53 -92.10 38.96
C ALA A 17 24.78 -91.29 38.53
N PRO A 18 25.80 -91.13 39.40
CA PRO A 18 27.02 -90.44 39.06
C PRO A 18 27.78 -91.27 38.02
N THR A 19 27.65 -90.89 36.76
CA THR A 19 28.50 -91.39 35.68
C THR A 19 29.91 -90.89 35.96
N VAL A 20 30.75 -91.82 36.41
CA VAL A 20 32.21 -91.69 36.43
C VAL A 20 32.61 -91.27 35.01
N LYS A 21 33.00 -90.00 34.87
CA LYS A 21 33.60 -89.47 33.66
C LYS A 21 34.97 -90.11 33.51
N THR A 22 35.03 -91.28 32.89
CA THR A 22 36.24 -91.73 32.21
C THR A 22 36.45 -90.80 31.03
N ASN A 23 37.20 -89.72 31.29
CA ASN A 23 37.82 -88.96 30.21
C ASN A 23 38.56 -89.96 29.32
N PRO A 24 38.28 -90.01 28.01
CA PRO A 24 39.09 -90.83 27.11
C PRO A 24 40.54 -90.36 27.22
N PRO A 25 41.53 -91.27 27.29
CA PRO A 25 42.93 -90.89 27.27
C PRO A 25 43.20 -90.24 25.91
N ASP A 26 43.33 -88.92 25.98
CA ASP A 26 44.21 -88.06 25.18
C ASP A 26 44.43 -88.49 23.72
N ARG A 27 43.45 -88.17 22.85
CA ARG A 27 43.57 -88.32 21.39
C ARG A 27 44.53 -87.31 20.74
N ASP A 28 45.15 -86.43 21.53
CA ASP A 28 46.01 -85.34 21.04
C ASP A 28 47.48 -85.51 21.48
N LEU A 29 47.88 -86.69 21.97
CA LEU A 29 49.30 -86.95 22.21
C LEU A 29 50.01 -87.13 20.86
N PRO A 30 51.08 -86.35 20.58
CA PRO A 30 51.89 -86.54 19.38
C PRO A 30 52.34 -88.00 19.24
N ALA A 31 52.36 -88.52 18.01
CA ALA A 31 52.75 -89.90 17.73
C ALA A 31 54.14 -90.24 18.31
N GLU A 32 55.00 -89.23 18.41
CA GLU A 32 56.34 -89.27 18.99
C GLU A 32 56.32 -89.51 20.51
N VAL A 33 55.29 -89.05 21.22
CA VAL A 33 55.11 -89.32 22.66
C VAL A 33 54.81 -90.79 22.90
N LEU A 34 53.96 -91.38 22.06
CA LEU A 34 53.59 -92.80 22.12
C LEU A 34 54.74 -93.69 21.65
N ALA A 35 55.55 -93.24 20.70
CA ALA A 35 56.71 -93.98 20.21
C ALA A 35 57.73 -94.29 21.32
N VAL A 36 57.98 -93.35 22.25
CA VAL A 36 58.85 -93.58 23.42
C VAL A 36 58.28 -94.65 24.35
N GLU A 37 56.97 -94.61 24.62
CA GLU A 37 56.31 -95.57 25.53
C GLU A 37 56.28 -96.98 24.92
N VAL A 38 55.97 -97.09 23.63
CA VAL A 38 55.99 -98.35 22.88
C VAL A 38 57.41 -98.91 22.81
N PHE A 39 58.42 -98.07 22.56
CA PHE A 39 59.81 -98.48 22.52
C PHE A 39 60.25 -99.05 23.88
N LEU A 40 59.99 -98.33 24.98
CA LEU A 40 60.33 -98.80 26.33
C LEU A 40 59.62 -100.12 26.68
N LEU A 41 58.35 -100.28 26.31
CA LEU A 41 57.62 -101.55 26.54
C LEU A 41 58.22 -102.71 25.74
N LYS A 42 58.69 -102.46 24.52
CA LYS A 42 59.26 -103.50 23.63
C LYS A 42 60.68 -103.89 24.02
N THR A 43 61.49 -102.97 24.55
CA THR A 43 62.93 -103.18 24.79
C THR A 43 63.28 -103.50 26.24
N GLY A 44 62.32 -103.90 27.07
CA GLY A 44 62.60 -104.27 28.47
C GLY A 44 62.72 -103.09 29.44
N GLY A 45 62.01 -102.00 29.16
CA GLY A 45 61.82 -100.88 30.07
C GLY A 45 62.95 -99.84 30.08
N PRO A 46 63.05 -99.02 31.15
CA PRO A 46 64.00 -97.91 31.24
C PRO A 46 65.48 -98.31 31.23
N CYS A 47 65.80 -99.58 31.47
CA CYS A 47 67.18 -100.10 31.49
C CYS A 47 67.47 -101.02 30.29
N GLY A 48 66.60 -101.11 29.28
CA GLY A 48 66.87 -101.91 28.08
C GLY A 48 67.00 -103.42 28.34
N GLY A 49 66.40 -103.93 29.43
CA GLY A 49 66.58 -105.32 29.87
C GLY A 49 67.89 -105.61 30.62
N TRP A 50 68.74 -104.60 30.88
CA TRP A 50 69.92 -104.74 31.73
C TRP A 50 69.58 -104.56 33.21
N ASP A 51 70.43 -105.12 34.08
CA ASP A 51 70.37 -104.81 35.50
C ASP A 51 70.70 -103.33 35.74
N LYS A 52 70.12 -102.77 36.80
CA LYS A 52 70.26 -101.36 37.15
C LYS A 52 71.73 -100.96 37.38
N TYR A 53 72.54 -101.84 37.96
CA TYR A 53 73.95 -101.55 38.23
C TYR A 53 74.79 -101.52 36.95
N ASP A 54 74.58 -102.51 36.08
CA ASP A 54 75.25 -102.59 34.78
C ASP A 54 74.86 -101.41 33.88
N HIS A 55 73.57 -101.08 33.84
CA HIS A 55 73.07 -99.93 33.10
C HIS A 55 73.64 -98.60 33.63
N GLN A 56 73.74 -98.43 34.95
CA GLN A 56 74.32 -97.23 35.54
C GLN A 56 75.83 -97.13 35.24
N THR A 57 76.53 -98.26 35.23
CA THR A 57 77.95 -98.33 34.88
C THR A 57 78.18 -97.99 33.41
N PHE A 58 77.33 -98.53 32.52
CA PHE A 58 77.24 -98.16 31.11
C PHE A 58 77.07 -96.64 30.94
N LEU A 59 76.08 -96.04 31.60
CA LEU A 59 75.78 -94.61 31.45
C LEU A 59 76.95 -93.72 31.89
N LYS A 60 77.64 -94.06 32.98
CA LYS A 60 78.80 -93.28 33.46
C LYS A 60 79.92 -93.25 32.42
N VAL A 61 80.24 -94.40 31.83
CA VAL A 61 81.28 -94.50 30.81
C VAL A 61 80.80 -93.85 29.49
N TRP A 62 79.50 -93.94 29.18
CA TRP A 62 78.88 -93.37 27.98
C TRP A 62 78.95 -91.83 28.00
N THR A 63 78.54 -91.22 29.11
CA THR A 63 78.61 -89.77 29.31
C THR A 63 80.06 -89.28 29.31
N LYS A 64 81.01 -90.05 29.86
CA LYS A 64 82.43 -89.70 29.85
C LYS A 64 83.01 -89.60 28.43
N HIS A 65 82.61 -90.50 27.55
CA HIS A 65 83.08 -90.54 26.15
C HIS A 65 82.16 -89.82 25.17
N SER A 66 81.07 -89.22 25.64
CA SER A 66 80.06 -88.57 24.78
C SER A 66 79.59 -89.47 23.61
N GLY A 67 79.52 -90.78 23.83
CA GLY A 67 79.12 -91.75 22.80
C GLY A 67 80.16 -92.04 21.70
N GLN A 68 81.44 -91.70 21.90
CA GLN A 68 82.50 -92.07 20.95
C GLN A 68 82.86 -93.55 21.04
N GLN A 69 83.30 -94.15 19.93
CA GLN A 69 83.66 -95.58 19.80
C GLN A 69 84.72 -96.08 20.82
N VAL A 70 85.53 -95.18 21.39
CA VAL A 70 86.46 -95.48 22.51
C VAL A 70 85.75 -95.96 23.77
N TYR A 71 84.46 -95.62 23.90
CA TYR A 71 83.54 -96.07 24.94
C TYR A 71 83.52 -97.60 25.10
N ARG A 72 83.40 -98.36 24.00
CA ARG A 72 83.18 -99.81 24.04
C ARG A 72 84.29 -100.57 24.76
N LYS A 73 85.54 -100.14 24.53
CA LYS A 73 86.73 -100.72 25.16
C LYS A 73 86.78 -100.44 26.67
N GLU A 74 86.39 -99.22 27.08
CA GLU A 74 86.34 -98.86 28.49
C GLU A 74 85.15 -99.51 29.21
N ALA A 75 83.98 -99.56 28.57
CA ALA A 75 82.78 -100.19 29.12
C ALA A 75 83.01 -101.68 29.41
N LYS A 76 83.76 -102.38 28.54
CA LYS A 76 84.13 -103.79 28.74
C LYS A 76 84.98 -104.03 30.00
N LEU A 77 85.79 -103.05 30.42
CA LEU A 77 86.59 -103.16 31.66
C LEU A 77 85.71 -103.10 32.91
N TYR A 78 84.64 -102.31 32.87
CA TYR A 78 83.74 -102.12 34.00
C TYR A 78 82.54 -103.07 34.01
N LEU A 79 82.29 -103.79 32.90
CA LEU A 79 81.21 -104.76 32.72
C LEU A 79 81.77 -106.15 32.37
N PRO A 80 82.40 -106.85 33.33
CA PRO A 80 83.04 -108.13 33.08
C PRO A 80 82.04 -109.23 32.65
N GLY A 81 80.77 -109.12 33.06
CA GLY A 81 79.70 -110.08 32.73
C GLY A 81 78.99 -109.87 31.40
N LYS A 82 79.35 -108.83 30.62
CA LYS A 82 78.70 -108.49 29.35
C LYS A 82 79.62 -108.68 28.17
N THR A 83 79.13 -109.21 27.04
CA THR A 83 79.95 -109.33 25.81
C THR A 83 80.11 -107.98 25.12
N LEU A 84 81.06 -107.87 24.18
CA LEU A 84 81.22 -106.63 23.41
C LEU A 84 80.00 -106.39 22.53
N GLU A 85 79.42 -107.45 21.99
CA GLU A 85 78.20 -107.43 21.19
C GLU A 85 76.99 -106.96 22.02
N GLU A 86 76.86 -107.41 23.27
CA GLU A 86 75.81 -106.93 24.18
C GLU A 86 75.97 -105.44 24.49
N ILE A 87 77.20 -104.95 24.69
CA ILE A 87 77.50 -103.53 24.92
C ILE A 87 77.14 -102.69 23.69
N GLU A 88 77.41 -103.19 22.48
CA GLU A 88 77.06 -102.53 21.22
C GLU A 88 75.53 -102.47 21.03
N GLN A 89 74.82 -103.57 21.25
CA GLN A 89 73.35 -103.59 21.18
C GLN A 89 72.71 -102.63 22.19
N HIS A 90 73.28 -102.52 23.39
CA HIS A 90 72.80 -101.59 24.41
C HIS A 90 73.14 -100.14 24.10
N GLU A 91 74.26 -99.88 23.41
CA GLU A 91 74.58 -98.58 22.83
C GLU A 91 73.55 -98.16 21.78
N ASP A 92 73.24 -99.02 20.81
CA ASP A 92 72.25 -98.75 19.76
C ASP A 92 70.87 -98.47 20.38
N TRP A 93 70.49 -99.27 21.38
CA TRP A 93 69.26 -99.04 22.15
C TRP A 93 69.25 -97.67 22.86
N HIS A 94 70.35 -97.29 23.49
CA HIS A 94 70.44 -96.03 24.23
C HIS A 94 70.43 -94.81 23.29
N GLN A 95 71.07 -94.91 22.13
CA GLN A 95 71.00 -93.88 21.09
C GLN A 95 69.58 -93.69 20.56
N GLU A 96 68.88 -94.79 20.26
CA GLU A 96 67.48 -94.76 19.83
C GLU A 96 66.56 -94.17 20.93
N LEU A 97 66.81 -94.51 22.19
CA LEU A 97 66.07 -93.92 23.31
C LEU A 97 66.24 -92.40 23.39
N ILE A 98 67.48 -91.89 23.23
CA ILE A 98 67.75 -90.45 23.21
C ILE A 98 67.02 -89.79 22.04
N TYR A 99 67.13 -90.37 20.84
CA TYR A 99 66.47 -89.85 19.64
C TYR A 99 64.94 -89.74 19.83
N LEU A 100 64.31 -90.79 20.36
CA LEU A 100 62.86 -90.78 20.60
C LEU A 100 62.47 -89.77 21.69
N GLN A 101 63.28 -89.61 22.75
CA GLN A 101 63.05 -88.60 23.77
C GLN A 101 63.18 -87.17 23.23
N ASP A 102 64.13 -86.92 22.34
CA ASP A 102 64.30 -85.62 21.67
C ASP A 102 63.16 -85.34 20.70
N SER A 103 62.79 -86.32 19.88
CA SER A 103 61.62 -86.26 19.00
C SER A 103 60.33 -85.95 19.78
N LYS A 104 60.12 -86.62 20.93
CA LYS A 104 59.03 -86.33 21.87
C LYS A 104 59.08 -84.89 22.38
N ARG A 105 60.24 -84.39 22.80
CA ARG A 105 60.42 -83.01 23.29
C ARG A 105 60.09 -81.99 22.20
N GLU A 106 60.58 -82.20 20.99
CA GLU A 106 60.31 -81.33 19.84
C GLU A 106 58.83 -81.32 19.47
N ALA A 107 58.18 -82.48 19.42
CA ALA A 107 56.76 -82.59 19.10
C ALA A 107 55.88 -81.80 20.10
N ILE A 108 56.19 -81.92 21.40
CA ILE A 108 55.50 -81.15 22.45
C ILE A 108 55.74 -79.64 22.28
N GLN A 109 56.97 -79.22 21.99
CA GLN A 109 57.28 -77.80 21.77
C GLN A 109 56.55 -77.24 20.54
N ARG A 110 56.57 -77.96 19.42
CA ARG A 110 55.86 -77.58 18.19
C ARG A 110 54.35 -77.51 18.42
N TRP A 111 53.77 -78.46 19.16
CA TRP A 111 52.35 -78.43 19.51
C TRP A 111 52.00 -77.20 20.37
N LYS A 112 52.80 -76.90 21.40
CA LYS A 112 52.62 -75.71 22.25
C LYS A 112 52.73 -74.42 21.43
N ALA A 113 53.75 -74.31 20.58
CA ALA A 113 53.94 -73.15 19.70
C ALA A 113 52.78 -72.99 18.72
N SER A 114 52.32 -74.08 18.09
CA SER A 114 51.17 -74.06 17.18
C SER A 114 49.88 -73.61 17.89
N LYS A 115 49.61 -74.12 19.10
CA LYS A 115 48.45 -73.70 19.90
C LYS A 115 48.55 -72.23 20.29
N HIS A 116 49.72 -71.76 20.70
CA HIS A 116 49.95 -70.35 21.02
C HIS A 116 49.74 -69.46 19.79
N GLN A 117 50.33 -69.80 18.65
CA GLN A 117 50.18 -69.06 17.40
C GLN A 117 48.72 -68.99 16.95
N LYS A 118 47.98 -70.11 17.01
CA LYS A 118 46.55 -70.13 16.69
C LYS A 118 45.74 -69.20 17.60
N ARG A 119 46.08 -69.13 18.89
CA ARG A 119 45.43 -68.21 19.83
C ARG A 119 45.76 -66.76 19.49
N GLN A 120 47.02 -66.43 19.22
CA GLN A 120 47.44 -65.08 18.82
C GLN A 120 46.76 -64.63 17.53
N ASN A 121 46.74 -65.49 16.50
CA ASN A 121 46.06 -65.17 15.24
C ASN A 121 44.56 -64.94 15.42
N ARG A 122 43.89 -65.66 16.34
CA ARG A 122 42.48 -65.41 16.66
C ARG A 122 42.27 -64.05 17.31
N ILE A 123 43.12 -63.68 18.26
CA ILE A 123 43.05 -62.38 18.93
C ILE A 123 43.30 -61.26 17.92
N GLN A 124 44.37 -61.35 17.12
CA GLN A 124 44.69 -60.36 16.08
C GLN A 124 43.57 -60.24 15.04
N SER A 125 42.96 -61.35 14.64
CA SER A 125 41.82 -61.32 13.72
C SER A 125 40.59 -60.62 14.32
N GLN A 126 40.33 -60.81 15.61
CA GLN A 126 39.22 -60.12 16.30
C GLN A 126 39.51 -58.64 16.45
N GLU A 127 40.71 -58.26 16.87
CA GLU A 127 41.13 -56.86 16.99
C GLU A 127 41.09 -56.13 15.64
N ALA A 128 41.51 -56.80 14.56
CA ALA A 128 41.43 -56.24 13.20
C ALA A 128 39.97 -56.02 12.75
N GLU A 129 39.08 -56.97 13.02
CA GLU A 129 37.65 -56.83 12.70
C GLU A 129 36.98 -55.72 13.52
N GLU A 130 37.34 -55.58 14.80
CA GLU A 130 36.84 -54.53 15.68
C GLU A 130 37.35 -53.14 15.27
N ALA A 131 38.63 -53.02 14.93
CA ALA A 131 39.22 -51.80 14.40
C ALA A 131 38.53 -51.37 13.09
N GLU A 132 38.26 -52.31 12.18
CA GLU A 132 37.55 -52.03 10.93
C GLU A 132 36.12 -51.54 11.20
N LYS A 133 35.40 -52.15 12.15
CA LYS A 133 34.06 -51.69 12.55
C LYS A 133 34.10 -50.28 13.12
N SER A 134 35.02 -50.01 14.05
CA SER A 134 35.20 -48.67 14.64
C SER A 134 35.52 -47.62 13.57
N GLU A 135 36.38 -47.94 12.60
CA GLU A 135 36.70 -47.03 11.49
C GLU A 135 35.48 -46.76 10.60
N ARG A 136 34.68 -47.78 10.29
CA ARG A 136 33.43 -47.62 9.51
C ARG A 136 32.43 -46.74 10.26
N GLU A 137 32.25 -46.96 11.55
CA GLU A 137 31.38 -46.14 12.40
C GLU A 137 31.85 -44.68 12.46
N ALA A 138 33.15 -44.45 12.65
CA ALA A 138 33.74 -43.11 12.64
C ALA A 138 33.52 -42.39 11.30
N LYS A 139 33.66 -43.10 10.16
CA LYS A 139 33.38 -42.54 8.83
C LYS A 139 31.92 -42.19 8.65
N VAL A 140 30.99 -43.02 9.13
CA VAL A 140 29.55 -42.75 9.07
C VAL A 140 29.21 -41.52 9.92
N GLN A 141 29.70 -41.45 11.15
CA GLN A 141 29.49 -40.31 12.04
C GLN A 141 30.07 -39.02 11.45
N ALA A 142 31.29 -39.06 10.91
CA ALA A 142 31.91 -37.90 10.28
C ALA A 142 31.09 -37.41 9.06
N LYS A 143 30.55 -38.32 8.27
CA LYS A 143 29.67 -37.97 7.13
C LYS A 143 28.37 -37.34 7.63
N GLN A 144 27.72 -37.92 8.63
CA GLN A 144 26.50 -37.37 9.22
C GLN A 144 26.72 -35.96 9.79
N HIS A 145 27.82 -35.77 10.53
CA HIS A 145 28.17 -34.47 11.09
C HIS A 145 28.38 -33.42 9.99
N ARG A 146 29.10 -33.76 8.91
CA ARG A 146 29.28 -32.86 7.76
C ARG A 146 27.94 -32.48 7.12
N THR A 147 27.07 -33.46 6.85
CA THR A 147 25.76 -33.18 6.26
C THR A 147 24.88 -32.32 7.16
N GLU A 148 24.95 -32.53 8.48
CA GLU A 148 24.21 -31.74 9.46
C GLU A 148 24.74 -30.30 9.53
N GLN A 149 26.06 -30.11 9.46
CA GLN A 149 26.66 -28.77 9.38
C GLN A 149 26.26 -28.04 8.10
N GLU A 150 26.32 -28.70 6.94
CA GLU A 150 25.89 -28.12 5.67
C GLU A 150 24.40 -27.71 5.71
N ARG A 151 23.54 -28.52 6.34
CA ARG A 151 22.12 -28.18 6.54
C ARG A 151 21.95 -26.94 7.41
N ARG A 152 22.67 -26.85 8.54
CA ARG A 152 22.62 -25.68 9.43
C ARG A 152 23.13 -24.42 8.74
N GLU A 153 24.22 -24.52 7.99
CA GLU A 153 24.73 -23.40 7.20
C GLU A 153 23.73 -22.94 6.14
N ALA A 154 23.09 -23.88 5.44
CA ALA A 154 22.05 -23.57 4.46
C ALA A 154 20.82 -22.90 5.12
N GLU A 155 20.38 -23.38 6.29
CA GLU A 155 19.29 -22.79 7.06
C GLU A 155 19.61 -21.35 7.49
N LEU A 156 20.82 -21.10 7.98
CA LEU A 156 21.28 -19.75 8.34
C LEU A 156 21.36 -18.82 7.12
N GLN A 157 21.81 -19.31 5.97
CA GLN A 157 21.83 -18.53 4.73
C GLN A 157 20.41 -18.19 4.26
N LEU A 158 19.48 -19.16 4.36
CA LEU A 158 18.08 -18.98 4.02
C LEU A 158 17.40 -17.97 4.96
N GLU A 159 17.70 -18.00 6.25
CA GLU A 159 17.22 -17.03 7.23
C GLU A 159 17.73 -15.62 6.95
N LYS A 160 19.04 -15.46 6.75
CA LYS A 160 19.62 -14.16 6.35
C LYS A 160 19.00 -13.61 5.06
N TRP A 161 18.78 -14.47 4.07
CA TRP A 161 18.12 -14.06 2.82
C TRP A 161 16.66 -13.65 3.05
N ARG A 162 15.92 -14.34 3.93
CA ARG A 162 14.55 -13.96 4.29
C ARG A 162 14.50 -12.63 5.04
N GLU A 163 15.39 -12.43 6.00
CA GLU A 163 15.50 -11.17 6.74
C GLU A 163 15.85 -10.01 5.80
N GLU A 164 16.82 -10.19 4.90
CA GLU A 164 17.16 -9.14 3.94
C GLU A 164 16.00 -8.85 2.99
N LYS A 165 15.30 -9.88 2.52
CA LYS A 165 14.11 -9.72 1.69
C LYS A 165 13.00 -8.97 2.44
N GLN A 166 12.76 -9.30 3.72
CA GLN A 166 11.81 -8.59 4.57
C GLN A 166 12.21 -7.14 4.77
N ARG A 167 13.49 -6.86 5.04
CA ARG A 167 13.99 -5.49 5.17
C ARG A 167 13.79 -4.67 3.90
N ILE A 168 14.02 -5.27 2.73
CA ILE A 168 13.77 -4.60 1.45
C ILE A 168 12.27 -4.31 1.29
N GLU A 169 11.41 -5.29 1.57
CA GLU A 169 9.94 -5.11 1.49
C GLU A 169 9.44 -4.03 2.46
N GLU A 170 9.89 -4.05 3.71
CA GLU A 170 9.59 -3.01 4.70
C GLU A 170 10.06 -1.63 4.22
N GLN A 171 11.27 -1.51 3.68
CA GLN A 171 11.76 -0.25 3.12
C GLN A 171 10.94 0.22 1.91
N GLU A 172 10.53 -0.69 1.03
CA GLU A 172 9.65 -0.36 -0.10
C GLU A 172 8.27 0.12 0.38
N GLU A 173 7.70 -0.52 1.41
CA GLU A 173 6.44 -0.10 2.01
C GLU A 173 6.56 1.27 2.69
N GLU A 174 7.62 1.50 3.47
CA GLU A 174 7.91 2.79 4.09
C GLU A 174 8.07 3.90 3.04
N GLN A 175 8.79 3.63 1.95
CA GLN A 175 8.93 4.56 0.83
C GLN A 175 7.58 4.86 0.18
N ARG A 176 6.76 3.84 -0.11
CA ARG A 176 5.41 4.02 -0.67
C ARG A 176 4.53 4.87 0.23
N LEU A 177 4.55 4.63 1.54
CA LEU A 177 3.79 5.42 2.52
C LEU A 177 4.30 6.87 2.58
N ALA A 178 5.62 7.08 2.57
CA ALA A 178 6.21 8.40 2.56
C ALA A 178 5.83 9.19 1.28
N GLU A 179 5.87 8.54 0.12
CA GLU A 179 5.45 9.12 -1.16
C GLU A 179 3.96 9.49 -1.16
N GLU A 180 3.09 8.62 -0.66
CA GLU A 180 1.65 8.87 -0.56
C GLU A 180 1.36 10.06 0.39
N ILE A 181 2.04 10.12 1.53
CA ILE A 181 1.96 11.26 2.46
C ILE A 181 2.42 12.55 1.77
N GLN A 182 3.53 12.52 1.03
CA GLN A 182 4.04 13.67 0.29
C GLN A 182 3.06 14.13 -0.80
N LYS A 183 2.48 13.20 -1.57
CA LYS A 183 1.45 13.51 -2.59
C LYS A 183 0.22 14.16 -1.94
N ARG A 184 -0.27 13.61 -0.82
CA ARG A 184 -1.40 14.18 -0.07
C ARG A 184 -1.09 15.58 0.45
N LYS A 185 0.11 15.81 0.99
CA LYS A 185 0.57 17.13 1.44
C LYS A 185 0.58 18.13 0.30
N LYS A 186 1.21 17.79 -0.84
CA LYS A 186 1.24 18.63 -2.05
C LYS A 186 -0.16 18.94 -2.56
N ALA A 187 -1.05 17.94 -2.65
CA ALA A 187 -2.42 18.14 -3.10
C ALA A 187 -3.25 19.00 -2.13
N LYS A 188 -3.01 18.91 -0.82
CA LYS A 188 -3.65 19.78 0.17
C LYS A 188 -3.15 21.23 0.05
N GLU A 189 -1.84 21.40 -0.14
CA GLU A 189 -1.25 22.72 -0.31
C GLU A 189 -1.70 23.38 -1.62
N GLU A 190 -1.75 22.64 -2.72
CA GLU A 190 -2.26 23.13 -4.00
C GLU A 190 -3.73 23.55 -3.90
N ARG A 191 -4.58 22.73 -3.26
CA ARG A 191 -5.97 23.14 -2.98
C ARG A 191 -6.07 24.41 -2.14
N ARG A 192 -5.17 24.59 -1.16
CA ARG A 192 -5.12 25.82 -0.36
C ARG A 192 -4.77 27.03 -1.25
N ARG A 193 -3.75 26.91 -2.10
CA ARG A 193 -3.36 27.96 -3.05
C ARG A 193 -4.49 28.30 -4.02
N GLN A 194 -5.19 27.30 -4.55
CA GLN A 194 -6.34 27.52 -5.42
C GLN A 194 -7.46 28.28 -4.72
N MET A 195 -7.74 27.98 -3.45
CA MET A 195 -8.73 28.73 -2.66
C MET A 195 -8.27 30.17 -2.39
N GLU A 196 -7.01 30.39 -2.05
CA GLU A 196 -6.44 31.75 -1.86
C GLU A 196 -6.57 32.59 -3.14
N VAL A 197 -6.21 32.02 -4.30
CA VAL A 197 -6.37 32.68 -5.60
C VAL A 197 -7.83 32.96 -5.91
N LYS A 198 -8.74 32.01 -5.63
CA LYS A 198 -10.18 32.22 -5.84
C LYS A 198 -10.70 33.38 -4.99
N LEU A 199 -10.35 33.42 -3.70
CA LEU A 199 -10.77 34.49 -2.80
C LEU A 199 -10.25 35.87 -3.25
N THR A 200 -8.99 35.95 -3.68
CA THR A 200 -8.43 37.21 -4.20
C THR A 200 -9.12 37.67 -5.48
N ILE A 201 -9.47 36.76 -6.40
CA ILE A 201 -10.25 37.10 -7.60
C ILE A 201 -11.66 37.57 -7.23
N GLU A 202 -12.33 36.87 -6.31
CA GLU A 202 -13.66 37.26 -5.84
C GLU A 202 -13.65 38.65 -5.19
N GLU A 203 -12.64 38.97 -4.39
CA GLU A 203 -12.45 40.29 -3.79
C GLU A 203 -12.23 41.38 -4.85
N GLN A 204 -11.35 41.12 -5.83
CA GLN A 204 -11.10 42.05 -6.95
C GLN A 204 -12.37 42.30 -7.79
N LEU A 205 -13.18 41.26 -8.03
CA LEU A 205 -14.45 41.39 -8.72
C LEU A 205 -15.47 42.19 -7.90
N ARG A 206 -15.50 42.02 -6.58
CA ARG A 206 -16.36 42.81 -5.70
C ARG A 206 -15.96 44.28 -5.68
N LEU A 207 -14.67 44.58 -5.54
CA LEU A 207 -14.16 45.96 -5.57
C LEU A 207 -14.50 46.64 -6.90
N LYS A 208 -14.27 45.96 -8.04
CA LYS A 208 -14.66 46.50 -9.36
C LYS A 208 -16.15 46.79 -9.47
N LYS A 209 -17.02 45.90 -8.95
CA LYS A 209 -18.47 46.13 -8.94
C LYS A 209 -18.85 47.34 -8.07
N GLU A 210 -18.26 47.46 -6.87
CA GLU A 210 -18.51 48.60 -5.99
C GLU A 210 -18.03 49.91 -6.61
N GLU A 211 -16.86 49.92 -7.27
CA GLU A 211 -16.35 51.06 -8.04
C GLU A 211 -17.27 51.43 -9.21
N GLU A 212 -17.73 50.45 -9.99
CA GLU A 212 -18.69 50.67 -11.09
C GLU A 212 -20.02 51.23 -10.57
N GLU A 213 -20.57 50.68 -9.47
CA GLU A 213 -21.79 51.18 -8.84
C GLU A 213 -21.60 52.61 -8.29
N GLU A 214 -20.44 52.92 -7.72
CA GLU A 214 -20.11 54.27 -7.29
C GLU A 214 -20.01 55.23 -8.47
N GLN A 215 -19.35 54.82 -9.57
CA GLN A 215 -19.31 55.60 -10.80
C GLN A 215 -20.71 55.86 -11.37
N TRP A 216 -21.57 54.83 -11.38
CA TRP A 216 -22.97 54.97 -11.78
C TRP A 216 -23.76 55.91 -10.86
N ARG A 217 -23.52 55.86 -9.55
CA ARG A 217 -24.11 56.81 -8.59
C ARG A 217 -23.63 58.23 -8.85
N ARG A 218 -22.31 58.44 -9.01
CA ARG A 218 -21.72 59.75 -9.34
C ARG A 218 -22.26 60.31 -10.66
N LYS A 219 -22.42 59.46 -11.69
CA LYS A 219 -22.99 59.85 -12.98
C LYS A 219 -24.46 60.25 -12.85
N ARG A 220 -25.29 59.45 -12.16
CA ARG A 220 -26.68 59.79 -11.87
C ARG A 220 -26.81 61.08 -11.08
N GLU A 221 -25.96 61.27 -10.07
CA GLU A 221 -25.96 62.50 -9.29
C GLU A 221 -25.56 63.71 -10.15
N LYS A 222 -24.56 63.56 -11.02
CA LYS A 222 -24.17 64.61 -11.97
C LYS A 222 -25.29 64.94 -12.95
N GLU A 223 -25.95 63.92 -13.52
CA GLU A 223 -27.11 64.09 -14.40
C GLU A 223 -28.27 64.78 -13.67
N GLN A 224 -28.54 64.41 -12.41
CA GLN A 224 -29.54 65.09 -11.58
C GLN A 224 -29.18 66.56 -11.35
N ARG A 225 -27.92 66.86 -11.01
CA ARG A 225 -27.46 68.25 -10.83
C ARG A 225 -27.61 69.06 -12.13
N GLU A 226 -27.23 68.49 -13.28
CA GLU A 226 -27.40 69.12 -14.59
C GLU A 226 -28.87 69.34 -14.93
N MET A 227 -29.74 68.37 -14.65
CA MET A 227 -31.19 68.51 -14.84
C MET A 227 -31.80 69.56 -13.92
N ASP A 228 -31.37 69.64 -12.67
CA ASP A 228 -31.81 70.67 -11.73
C ASP A 228 -31.30 72.06 -12.13
N GLU A 229 -30.08 72.18 -12.65
CA GLU A 229 -29.54 73.41 -13.22
C GLU A 229 -30.37 73.87 -14.44
N ARG A 230 -30.64 72.97 -15.39
CA ARG A 230 -31.53 73.26 -16.54
C ARG A 230 -32.93 73.69 -16.08
N ARG A 231 -33.48 73.06 -15.04
CA ARG A 231 -34.78 73.46 -14.46
C ARG A 231 -34.72 74.85 -13.84
N ARG A 232 -33.65 75.19 -13.13
CA ARG A 232 -33.44 76.55 -12.59
C ARG A 232 -33.35 77.57 -13.72
N GLU A 233 -32.54 77.30 -14.74
CA GLU A 233 -32.41 78.17 -15.92
C GLU A 233 -33.75 78.37 -16.63
N ALA A 234 -34.51 77.29 -16.85
CA ALA A 234 -35.85 77.37 -17.44
C ALA A 234 -36.80 78.19 -16.56
N THR A 235 -36.74 78.03 -15.24
CA THR A 235 -37.56 78.80 -14.29
C THR A 235 -37.22 80.30 -14.37
N ILE A 236 -35.93 80.65 -14.41
CA ILE A 236 -35.48 82.04 -14.60
C ILE A 236 -35.96 82.58 -15.96
N GLY A 237 -35.88 81.76 -17.01
CA GLY A 237 -36.39 82.12 -18.35
C GLY A 237 -37.89 82.42 -18.34
N ILE A 238 -38.69 81.58 -17.68
CA ILE A 238 -40.14 81.79 -17.49
C ILE A 238 -40.40 83.06 -16.68
N GLN A 239 -39.68 83.28 -15.58
CA GLN A 239 -39.81 84.49 -14.77
C GLN A 239 -39.57 85.77 -15.60
N ARG A 240 -38.48 85.82 -16.38
CA ARG A 240 -38.20 86.96 -17.28
C ARG A 240 -39.27 87.17 -18.35
N PHE A 241 -39.84 86.08 -18.87
CA PHE A 241 -40.94 86.17 -19.83
C PHE A 241 -42.21 86.75 -19.18
N ASN A 242 -42.56 86.24 -17.99
CA ASN A 242 -43.69 86.73 -17.21
C ASN A 242 -43.53 88.20 -16.83
N GLU A 243 -42.34 88.62 -16.38
CA GLU A 243 -42.03 90.03 -16.09
C GLU A 243 -42.22 90.92 -17.32
N ARG A 244 -41.70 90.50 -18.48
CA ARG A 244 -41.87 91.25 -19.74
C ARG A 244 -43.35 91.37 -20.12
N ASP A 245 -44.10 90.28 -20.01
CA ASP A 245 -45.53 90.29 -20.35
C ASP A 245 -46.34 91.10 -19.34
N LEU A 246 -46.00 91.07 -18.05
CA LEU A 246 -46.58 91.94 -17.03
C LEU A 246 -46.35 93.42 -17.39
N LEU A 247 -45.11 93.81 -17.71
CA LEU A 247 -44.80 95.17 -18.15
C LEU A 247 -45.60 95.60 -19.39
N LYS A 248 -45.80 94.70 -20.37
CA LYS A 248 -46.65 94.99 -21.54
C LYS A 248 -48.12 95.16 -21.16
N VAL A 249 -48.63 94.33 -20.25
CA VAL A 249 -50.01 94.41 -19.76
C VAL A 249 -50.21 95.73 -19.00
N GLU A 250 -49.27 96.09 -18.12
CA GLU A 250 -49.28 97.37 -17.40
C GLU A 250 -49.24 98.56 -18.36
N ALA A 251 -48.38 98.54 -19.37
CA ALA A 251 -48.34 99.58 -20.40
C ALA A 251 -49.67 99.70 -21.17
N LYS A 252 -50.28 98.57 -21.54
CA LYS A 252 -51.61 98.55 -22.18
C LYS A 252 -52.71 99.09 -21.25
N LEU A 253 -52.62 98.80 -19.95
CA LEU A 253 -53.55 99.33 -18.95
C LEU A 253 -53.41 100.85 -18.82
N GLN A 254 -52.18 101.37 -18.74
CA GLN A 254 -51.92 102.80 -18.70
C GLN A 254 -52.40 103.51 -19.97
N GLU A 255 -52.19 102.91 -21.15
CA GLU A 255 -52.70 103.41 -22.43
C GLU A 255 -54.24 103.43 -22.44
N ARG A 256 -54.90 102.38 -21.95
CA ARG A 256 -56.36 102.36 -21.79
C ARG A 256 -56.84 103.45 -20.84
N GLN A 257 -56.21 103.62 -19.69
CA GLN A 257 -56.55 104.70 -18.75
C GLN A 257 -56.33 106.08 -19.37
N ARG A 258 -55.28 106.28 -20.18
CA ARG A 258 -55.07 107.53 -20.90
C ARG A 258 -56.18 107.78 -21.90
N ARG A 259 -56.58 106.77 -22.67
CA ARG A 259 -57.70 106.86 -23.62
C ARG A 259 -59.02 107.12 -22.91
N GLU A 260 -59.28 106.45 -21.80
CA GLU A 260 -60.47 106.67 -20.98
C GLU A 260 -60.48 108.11 -20.44
N LYS A 261 -59.37 108.63 -19.93
CA LYS A 261 -59.24 110.05 -19.54
C LYS A 261 -59.43 110.99 -20.73
N GLU A 262 -58.87 110.69 -21.90
CA GLU A 262 -59.09 111.47 -23.12
C GLU A 262 -60.56 111.42 -23.56
N GLU A 263 -61.24 110.29 -23.44
CA GLU A 263 -62.66 110.12 -23.73
C GLU A 263 -63.54 110.84 -22.70
N GLU A 264 -63.23 110.75 -21.41
CA GLU A 264 -63.84 111.54 -20.35
C GLU A 264 -63.66 113.03 -20.63
N GLU A 265 -62.47 113.47 -21.05
CA GLU A 265 -62.21 114.86 -21.40
C GLU A 265 -63.01 115.27 -22.66
N ARG A 266 -63.09 114.39 -23.68
CA ARG A 266 -63.97 114.59 -24.85
C ARG A 266 -65.43 114.69 -24.43
N GLN A 267 -65.90 113.84 -23.54
CA GLN A 267 -67.26 113.87 -23.00
C GLN A 267 -67.51 115.13 -22.15
N ARG A 268 -66.53 115.58 -21.36
CA ARG A 268 -66.57 116.88 -20.65
C ARG A 268 -66.66 118.05 -21.65
N ARG A 269 -65.93 118.00 -22.75
CA ARG A 269 -66.04 119.00 -23.84
C ARG A 269 -67.41 118.96 -24.52
N ILE A 270 -67.95 117.77 -24.80
CA ILE A 270 -69.28 117.61 -25.40
C ILE A 270 -70.38 118.10 -24.44
N THR A 271 -70.31 117.74 -23.16
CA THR A 271 -71.28 118.19 -22.15
C THR A 271 -71.20 119.70 -21.90
N ALA A 272 -70.02 120.31 -21.97
CA ALA A 272 -69.87 121.77 -21.97
C ALA A 272 -70.55 122.43 -23.20
N LYS A 273 -70.33 121.88 -24.41
CA LYS A 273 -71.00 122.34 -25.65
C LYS A 273 -72.51 122.11 -25.64
N LEU A 274 -73.00 121.06 -24.98
CA LEU A 274 -74.44 120.82 -24.80
C LEU A 274 -75.05 121.78 -23.77
N LYS A 275 -74.35 122.06 -22.66
CA LYS A 275 -74.75 123.11 -21.71
C LYS A 275 -74.87 124.48 -22.39
N GLU A 276 -73.97 124.81 -23.31
CA GLU A 276 -74.03 126.03 -24.13
C GLU A 276 -75.27 126.06 -25.06
N LYS A 277 -75.69 124.91 -25.60
CA LYS A 277 -76.83 124.81 -26.54
C LYS A 277 -78.20 124.66 -25.89
N VAL A 278 -78.30 124.54 -24.56
CA VAL A 278 -79.59 124.37 -23.84
C VAL A 278 -80.17 125.69 -23.31
N ASP A 279 -79.47 126.81 -23.42
CA ASP A 279 -80.02 128.16 -23.13
C ASP A 279 -80.76 128.79 -24.34
N GLY A 280 -81.49 127.96 -25.09
CA GLY A 280 -82.36 128.37 -26.19
C GLY A 280 -83.83 128.12 -25.88
N ASN A 281 -84.43 128.98 -25.07
CA ASN A 281 -85.84 129.00 -24.71
C ASN A 281 -86.76 129.08 -25.95
N VAL A 282 -87.62 128.06 -26.18
CA VAL A 282 -88.71 128.14 -27.17
C VAL A 282 -90.02 127.70 -26.52
N SER A 283 -90.92 128.69 -26.42
CA SER A 283 -92.29 128.63 -25.92
C SER A 283 -93.16 127.66 -26.73
N ARG A 284 -94.01 126.91 -26.02
CA ARG A 284 -94.89 125.86 -26.55
C ARG A 284 -96.25 126.47 -26.94
N ASP A 285 -96.44 126.69 -28.23
CA ASP A 285 -97.67 127.25 -28.82
C ASP A 285 -98.83 126.21 -28.85
N PRO A 286 -99.93 126.43 -28.10
CA PRO A 286 -101.08 125.50 -28.02
C PRO A 286 -101.92 125.42 -29.30
N SER A 287 -101.78 126.36 -30.23
CA SER A 287 -102.60 126.43 -31.45
C SER A 287 -102.08 125.54 -32.60
N ARG A 288 -101.00 124.78 -32.37
CA ARG A 288 -100.42 123.86 -33.36
C ARG A 288 -101.32 122.65 -33.68
N LEU A 289 -102.25 122.30 -32.79
CA LEU A 289 -103.07 121.08 -32.93
C LEU A 289 -104.18 121.17 -33.98
N THR A 290 -104.61 122.37 -34.37
CA THR A 290 -105.74 122.58 -35.30
C THR A 290 -105.33 123.14 -36.67
N ARG A 291 -104.02 123.27 -36.92
CA ARG A 291 -103.51 123.64 -38.25
C ARG A 291 -103.22 122.39 -39.10
N PRO A 292 -103.79 122.28 -40.31
CA PRO A 292 -103.40 121.27 -41.27
C PRO A 292 -101.88 121.33 -41.51
N THR A 293 -101.23 120.18 -41.55
CA THR A 293 -99.79 120.09 -41.79
C THR A 293 -99.46 120.50 -43.23
N LYS A 294 -98.26 121.05 -43.49
CA LYS A 294 -97.83 121.46 -44.84
C LYS A 294 -98.03 120.37 -45.92
N GLY A 295 -97.88 119.09 -45.54
CA GLY A 295 -98.16 117.96 -46.44
C GLY A 295 -99.66 117.70 -46.72
N TRP A 296 -100.58 118.23 -45.91
CA TRP A 296 -102.01 118.24 -46.18
C TRP A 296 -102.41 119.41 -47.09
N GLU A 297 -101.78 120.58 -46.95
CA GLU A 297 -101.91 121.72 -47.87
C GLU A 297 -101.35 121.41 -49.29
N GLU A 298 -100.28 120.61 -49.39
CA GLU A 298 -99.76 120.13 -50.70
C GLU A 298 -100.66 119.07 -51.35
N ARG A 299 -101.40 118.26 -50.57
CA ARG A 299 -102.31 117.22 -51.11
C ARG A 299 -103.63 117.78 -51.64
N MET A 300 -104.12 118.92 -51.14
CA MET A 300 -105.36 119.54 -51.65
C MET A 300 -105.16 120.40 -52.91
N LYS A 301 -103.92 120.72 -53.31
CA LYS A 301 -103.64 121.54 -54.50
C LYS A 301 -103.59 120.75 -55.82
N HIS A 302 -103.60 119.41 -55.78
CA HIS A 302 -103.47 118.55 -56.96
C HIS A 302 -104.52 117.43 -57.02
N ILE A 303 -105.80 117.81 -57.08
CA ILE A 303 -106.87 116.94 -57.60
C ILE A 303 -107.22 117.41 -59.02
N GLY A 304 -106.62 116.75 -60.01
CA GLY A 304 -106.80 116.93 -61.46
C GLY A 304 -105.69 116.17 -62.22
N PRO A 305 -105.97 115.49 -63.35
CA PRO A 305 -105.90 114.02 -63.41
C PRO A 305 -104.61 113.47 -64.05
N THR A 306 -104.32 112.20 -63.71
CA THR A 306 -103.41 111.25 -64.42
C THR A 306 -101.95 111.18 -63.94
N GLY A 307 -101.57 109.97 -63.51
CA GLY A 307 -100.34 109.31 -64.00
C GLY A 307 -99.06 109.37 -63.17
N GLY A 308 -98.68 108.22 -62.60
CA GLY A 308 -97.35 107.64 -62.87
C GLY A 308 -96.21 107.82 -61.86
N GLY A 309 -95.80 106.71 -61.25
CA GLY A 309 -94.36 106.38 -61.10
C GLY A 309 -93.71 106.48 -59.70
N PRO A 310 -92.56 105.82 -59.49
CA PRO A 310 -92.47 104.72 -58.50
C PRO A 310 -91.20 104.67 -57.61
N VAL A 311 -91.15 103.61 -56.75
CA VAL A 311 -90.01 102.89 -56.11
C VAL A 311 -89.33 103.47 -54.85
N LEU A 312 -89.23 102.62 -53.80
CA LEU A 312 -88.03 102.23 -53.02
C LEU A 312 -88.48 101.54 -51.70
N GLN A 313 -88.63 100.22 -51.70
CA GLN A 313 -87.67 99.21 -51.22
C GLN A 313 -87.28 99.36 -49.72
N MET A 314 -87.96 98.58 -48.88
CA MET A 314 -87.63 98.37 -47.47
C MET A 314 -86.87 97.04 -47.30
N PHE A 315 -85.82 97.05 -46.47
CA PHE A 315 -85.23 95.84 -45.91
C PHE A 315 -85.56 95.75 -44.41
N HIS A 316 -86.11 94.62 -43.99
CA HIS A 316 -86.37 94.26 -42.59
C HIS A 316 -85.21 93.43 -42.03
N ARG A 317 -84.82 93.70 -40.77
CA ARG A 317 -83.99 92.82 -39.94
C ARG A 317 -84.82 91.66 -39.40
N SER A 318 -84.21 90.48 -39.26
CA SER A 318 -84.62 89.48 -38.26
C SER A 318 -83.45 88.53 -37.92
N ASP A 319 -83.46 88.10 -36.67
CA ASP A 319 -82.41 87.40 -35.93
C ASP A 319 -82.43 85.86 -36.08
N CYS A 320 -81.41 85.25 -35.45
CA CYS A 320 -81.41 83.97 -34.72
C CYS A 320 -81.16 82.60 -35.39
N ASN A 321 -80.20 81.90 -34.76
CA ASN A 321 -80.14 80.47 -34.39
C ASN A 321 -79.42 79.40 -35.25
N ASN A 322 -78.23 79.03 -34.76
CA ASN A 322 -77.88 77.77 -34.05
C ASN A 322 -77.65 76.42 -34.81
N TYR A 323 -76.61 75.70 -34.31
CA TYR A 323 -76.12 74.31 -34.55
C TYR A 323 -75.47 73.97 -35.91
N ARG A 324 -74.17 73.64 -36.01
CA ARG A 324 -73.34 72.53 -35.47
C ARG A 324 -73.48 71.22 -36.29
N PHE A 325 -72.41 70.85 -37.01
CA PHE A 325 -71.70 69.54 -37.06
C PHE A 325 -71.10 69.27 -38.46
N LEU A 326 -69.84 68.80 -38.47
CA LEU A 326 -69.26 67.63 -39.16
C LEU A 326 -67.71 67.74 -39.00
N PHE A 327 -67.03 66.91 -38.20
CA PHE A 327 -66.46 65.58 -38.53
C PHE A 327 -65.64 65.65 -39.85
N ASN A 328 -64.34 65.34 -39.95
CA ASN A 328 -63.72 64.02 -39.70
C ASN A 328 -62.21 64.02 -40.09
N ASN A 329 -61.43 63.20 -39.38
CA ASN A 329 -60.33 62.31 -39.80
C ASN A 329 -59.22 62.74 -40.78
N SER A 330 -57.97 62.44 -40.43
CA SER A 330 -57.33 61.19 -40.88
C SER A 330 -55.93 60.97 -40.25
N LEU A 331 -55.73 59.77 -39.70
CA LEU A 331 -54.43 59.10 -39.57
C LEU A 331 -53.79 58.89 -40.95
N LYS A 332 -52.45 58.87 -41.01
CA LYS A 332 -51.64 57.94 -41.82
C LYS A 332 -50.17 57.97 -41.37
N ASP A 333 -49.67 56.76 -41.13
CA ASP A 333 -48.29 56.23 -41.08
C ASP A 333 -47.27 56.76 -40.06
#